data_AF-A0A5F1ZPN0-F1
#
_entry.id   AF-A0A5F1ZPN0-F1
#
_cell.length_a   1.000
_cell.length_b   1.000
_cell.length_c   1.000
_cell.angle_alpha   90.00
_cell.angle_beta   90.00
_cell.angle_gamma   90.00
#
_symmetry.space_group_name_H-M   'P 1'
#
loop_
_entity.id
_entity.type
_entity.pdbx_description
1 polymer ?
#
loop_
_entity_poly.entity_id
_entity_poly.type
_entity_poly.pdbx_seq_one_letter_code
_entity_poly.pdbx_strand_id
1 'polypeptide(L)'
;MITLSVFLSITLGSCATTEIEEIPFQSKGKIKFWSAKSKEGQKYLEGLRKLEETNTSYSGEFDIRIQNFFPKKDLFSLSGKILFDKPTGKMQIELTDKLFGISVSKVFTDGKSIRLKTASVDRIHEQPMDDIVLSDPNTGKQTVVPFPVIYYLLSNRNAQLFRPEWTFVQPNDGIVFVRKPGEEWTYYTKEKGIYSVEWDSSGKNVKAVTNVQGELEFPPKVTVTRIVSRVDGSDQNRIEIKMKKINRTDSLNQVVFGF
;
A
#
# COMPACT_ATOMS: atom_id res chain seq x y z
N MET A 1 -17.68 -54.11 36.82
CA MET A 1 -17.74 -53.51 35.47
C MET A 1 -17.80 -52.00 35.62
N ILE A 2 -16.70 -51.31 35.33
CA ILE A 2 -16.63 -49.84 35.38
C ILE A 2 -16.70 -49.36 33.93
N THR A 3 -17.83 -48.82 33.51
CA THR A 3 -17.96 -48.12 32.23
C THR A 3 -17.45 -46.70 32.42
N LEU A 4 -16.21 -46.46 31.98
CA LEU A 4 -15.58 -45.15 31.92
C LEU A 4 -16.07 -44.42 30.67
N SER A 5 -17.09 -43.57 30.81
CA SER A 5 -17.54 -42.67 29.74
C SER A 5 -16.59 -41.48 29.64
N VAL A 6 -15.64 -41.55 28.70
CA VAL A 6 -14.80 -40.41 28.32
C VAL A 6 -15.64 -39.49 27.44
N PHE A 7 -16.16 -38.40 28.01
CA PHE A 7 -16.74 -37.30 27.27
C PHE A 7 -15.60 -36.47 26.68
N LEU A 8 -15.28 -36.74 25.41
CA LEU A 8 -14.33 -35.95 24.62
C LEU A 8 -14.98 -34.59 24.31
N SER A 9 -14.62 -33.58 25.10
CA SER A 9 -15.02 -32.19 24.83
C SER A 9 -14.23 -31.68 23.64
N ILE A 10 -14.83 -31.75 22.45
CA ILE A 10 -14.34 -31.08 21.25
C ILE A 10 -14.58 -29.58 21.47
N THR A 11 -13.56 -28.88 21.96
CA THR A 11 -13.52 -27.43 21.89
C THR A 11 -13.45 -27.04 20.42
N LEU A 12 -14.59 -26.66 19.85
CA LEU A 12 -14.67 -25.92 18.60
C LEU A 12 -13.93 -24.59 18.81
N GLY A 13 -12.63 -24.60 18.56
CA GLY A 13 -11.86 -23.39 18.36
C GLY A 13 -12.47 -22.67 17.17
N SER A 14 -13.30 -21.66 17.45
CA SER A 14 -13.68 -20.66 16.47
C SER A 14 -12.41 -20.23 15.76
N CYS A 15 -12.29 -20.59 14.48
CA CYS A 15 -11.28 -20.02 13.58
C CYS A 15 -11.71 -18.58 13.31
N ALA A 16 -11.65 -17.74 14.35
CA ALA A 16 -11.85 -16.31 14.22
C ALA A 16 -10.61 -15.79 13.50
N THR A 17 -10.74 -15.55 12.20
CA THR A 17 -9.75 -14.81 11.45
C THR A 17 -9.65 -13.42 12.07
N THR A 18 -8.55 -13.13 12.76
CA THR A 18 -8.32 -11.85 13.46
C THR A 18 -8.49 -10.69 12.50
N GLU A 19 -9.20 -9.63 12.89
CA GLU A 19 -9.38 -8.46 12.02
C GLU A 19 -8.05 -7.78 11.67
N ILE A 20 -8.00 -7.11 10.52
CA ILE A 20 -6.88 -6.23 10.18
C ILE A 20 -6.93 -5.00 11.09
N GLU A 21 -5.79 -4.67 11.68
CA GLU A 21 -5.61 -3.53 12.58
C GLU A 21 -6.21 -2.24 11.97
N GLU A 22 -6.93 -1.49 12.80
CA GLU A 22 -7.37 -0.15 12.43
C GLU A 22 -6.23 0.85 12.64
N ILE A 23 -5.81 1.50 11.57
CA ILE A 23 -4.87 2.62 11.66
C ILE A 23 -5.61 3.96 11.59
N PRO A 24 -5.30 4.92 12.48
CA PRO A 24 -5.96 6.23 12.48
C PRO A 24 -5.35 7.17 11.44
N PHE A 25 -6.16 8.12 10.97
CA PHE A 25 -5.65 9.33 10.34
C PHE A 25 -5.04 10.24 11.42
N GLN A 26 -3.87 10.79 11.14
CA GLN A 26 -3.12 11.66 12.03
C GLN A 26 -3.79 13.03 12.12
N SER A 27 -4.02 13.49 13.36
CA SER A 27 -4.55 14.83 13.59
C SER A 27 -3.48 15.87 13.28
N LYS A 28 -3.76 16.74 12.31
CA LYS A 28 -2.94 17.90 11.98
C LYS A 28 -3.51 19.06 12.78
N GLY A 29 -2.93 19.33 13.95
CA GLY A 29 -3.26 20.53 14.72
C GLY A 29 -2.91 21.81 13.94
N LYS A 30 -2.77 22.94 14.65
CA LYS A 30 -2.26 24.18 14.03
C LYS A 30 -0.75 24.07 13.80
N ILE A 31 -0.37 23.46 12.68
CA ILE A 31 1.03 23.26 12.28
C ILE A 31 1.41 24.35 11.27
N LYS A 32 2.57 24.98 11.48
CA LYS A 32 3.14 25.94 10.52
C LYS A 32 4.00 25.19 9.52
N PHE A 33 3.70 25.35 8.23
CA PHE A 33 4.48 24.74 7.16
C PHE A 33 5.42 25.73 6.48
N TRP A 34 6.52 25.22 5.97
CA TRP A 34 7.50 25.93 5.14
C TRP A 34 7.31 25.51 3.69
N SER A 35 7.41 26.45 2.75
CA SER A 35 7.38 26.09 1.33
C SER A 35 8.61 25.25 0.98
N ALA A 36 8.46 24.25 0.11
CA ALA A 36 9.58 23.50 -0.45
C ALA A 36 10.60 24.38 -1.21
N LYS A 37 10.24 25.61 -1.60
CA LYS A 37 11.15 26.59 -2.22
C LYS A 37 12.05 27.32 -1.21
N SER A 38 11.74 27.24 0.09
CA SER A 38 12.58 27.83 1.15
C SER A 38 13.89 27.05 1.31
N LYS A 39 14.93 27.69 1.84
CA LYS A 39 16.23 27.05 2.12
C LYS A 39 16.06 25.81 2.99
N GLU A 40 15.22 25.94 4.01
CA GLU A 40 14.96 24.88 4.95
C GLU A 40 14.10 23.77 4.34
N GLY A 41 13.13 24.13 3.52
CA GLY A 41 12.33 23.18 2.76
C GLY A 41 13.17 22.32 1.81
N GLN A 42 14.07 22.97 1.05
CA GLN A 42 15.01 22.28 0.17
C GLN A 42 15.95 21.36 0.96
N LYS A 43 16.53 21.83 2.07
CA LYS A 43 17.42 21.03 2.91
C LYS A 43 16.73 19.76 3.41
N TYR A 44 15.47 19.88 3.84
CA TYR A 44 14.71 18.75 4.36
C TYR A 44 14.36 17.73 3.27
N LEU A 45 13.83 18.19 2.13
CA LEU A 45 13.50 17.31 1.00
C LEU A 45 14.74 16.64 0.40
N GLU A 46 15.89 17.32 0.38
CA GLU A 46 17.16 16.75 -0.03
C GLU A 46 17.62 15.63 0.93
N GLY A 47 17.39 15.79 2.23
CA GLY A 47 17.64 14.73 3.21
C GLY A 47 16.80 13.49 2.91
N LEU A 48 15.50 13.67 2.62
CA LEU A 48 14.62 12.55 2.23
C LEU A 48 15.09 11.89 0.92
N ARG A 49 15.48 12.68 -0.09
CA ARG A 49 16.02 12.16 -1.35
C ARG A 49 17.25 11.29 -1.13
N LYS A 50 18.18 11.73 -0.28
CA LYS A 50 19.38 10.95 0.08
C LYS A 50 19.02 9.66 0.80
N LEU A 51 18.00 9.65 1.66
CA LEU A 51 17.51 8.41 2.27
C LEU A 51 16.99 7.43 1.20
N GLU A 52 16.21 7.91 0.22
CA GLU A 52 15.75 7.07 -0.89
C GLU A 52 16.92 6.51 -1.74
N GLU A 53 18.00 7.28 -1.89
CA GLU A 53 19.23 6.85 -2.57
C GLU A 53 19.95 5.70 -1.86
N THR A 54 19.66 5.43 -0.57
CA THR A 54 20.19 4.26 0.16
C THR A 54 19.39 2.97 -0.05
N ASN A 55 18.17 3.05 -0.60
CA ASN A 55 17.35 1.87 -0.86
C ASN A 55 18.00 0.95 -1.90
N THR A 56 17.57 -0.30 -1.95
CA THR A 56 18.02 -1.29 -2.94
C THR A 56 16.86 -1.70 -3.84
N SER A 57 17.15 -2.44 -4.91
CA SER A 57 16.11 -3.26 -5.55
C SER A 57 15.77 -4.43 -4.61
N TYR A 58 14.60 -5.03 -4.77
CA TYR A 58 14.26 -6.23 -4.00
C TYR A 58 13.34 -7.18 -4.75
N SER A 59 13.40 -8.43 -4.34
CA SER A 59 12.37 -9.43 -4.58
C SER A 59 11.85 -9.96 -3.26
N GLY A 60 10.59 -10.37 -3.22
CA GLY A 60 10.03 -10.94 -2.01
C GLY A 60 8.81 -11.80 -2.25
N GLU A 61 8.52 -12.60 -1.24
CA GLU A 61 7.26 -13.32 -1.09
C GLU A 61 6.46 -12.64 0.03
N PHE A 62 5.16 -12.49 -0.15
CA PHE A 62 4.30 -11.81 0.82
C PHE A 62 2.95 -12.53 0.98
N ASP A 63 2.29 -12.26 2.10
CA ASP A 63 0.84 -12.42 2.24
C ASP A 63 0.17 -11.06 2.15
N ILE A 64 -0.95 -11.01 1.44
CA ILE A 64 -1.88 -9.89 1.47
C ILE A 64 -3.19 -10.36 2.09
N ARG A 65 -3.76 -9.51 2.93
CA ARG A 65 -5.08 -9.69 3.51
C ARG A 65 -5.91 -8.46 3.19
N ILE A 66 -7.12 -8.65 2.70
CA ILE A 66 -8.02 -7.56 2.35
C ILE A 66 -9.32 -7.80 3.11
N GLN A 67 -9.66 -6.85 3.96
CA GLN A 67 -10.90 -6.80 4.71
C GLN A 67 -11.80 -5.73 4.07
N ASN A 68 -12.83 -6.18 3.36
CA ASN A 68 -13.87 -5.30 2.83
C ASN A 68 -14.95 -5.11 3.90
N PHE A 69 -15.53 -3.92 4.02
CA PHE A 69 -16.61 -3.64 4.96
C PHE A 69 -17.95 -3.41 4.26
N PHE A 70 -17.93 -2.91 3.03
CA PHE A 70 -19.12 -2.63 2.23
C PHE A 70 -19.16 -3.48 0.94
N PRO A 71 -20.33 -3.94 0.45
CA PRO A 71 -21.66 -3.93 1.11
C PRO A 71 -21.82 -5.03 2.17
N LYS A 72 -20.89 -5.98 2.25
CA LYS A 72 -20.81 -7.00 3.30
C LYS A 72 -19.37 -7.10 3.77
N LYS A 73 -19.20 -7.31 5.08
CA LYS A 73 -17.91 -7.59 5.70
C LYS A 73 -17.38 -8.91 5.19
N ASP A 74 -16.19 -8.90 4.63
CA ASP A 74 -15.51 -10.07 4.12
C ASP A 74 -14.00 -9.91 4.31
N LEU A 75 -13.30 -11.02 4.54
CA LEU A 75 -11.86 -11.05 4.73
C LEU A 75 -11.30 -12.20 3.91
N PHE A 76 -10.42 -11.86 2.96
CA PHE A 76 -9.69 -12.85 2.19
C PHE A 76 -8.19 -12.62 2.32
N SER A 77 -7.44 -13.70 2.10
CA SER A 77 -5.99 -13.70 2.15
C SER A 77 -5.43 -14.39 0.92
N LEU A 78 -4.37 -13.84 0.37
CA LEU A 78 -3.67 -14.38 -0.80
C LEU A 78 -2.18 -14.31 -0.51
N SER A 79 -1.42 -15.27 -1.03
CA SER A 79 0.03 -15.12 -1.12
C SER A 79 0.42 -14.53 -2.48
N GLY A 80 1.61 -13.95 -2.54
CA GLY A 80 2.13 -13.39 -3.77
C GLY A 80 3.65 -13.22 -3.77
N LYS A 81 4.14 -12.78 -4.93
CA LYS A 81 5.52 -12.39 -5.17
C LYS A 81 5.59 -10.95 -5.61
N ILE A 82 6.59 -10.23 -5.16
CA ILE A 82 6.86 -8.85 -5.54
C ILE A 82 8.29 -8.72 -6.05
N LEU A 83 8.45 -7.96 -7.12
CA LEU A 83 9.74 -7.54 -7.65
C LEU A 83 9.71 -6.03 -7.78
N PHE A 84 10.74 -5.36 -7.30
CA PHE A 84 10.95 -3.94 -7.44
C PHE A 84 12.37 -3.66 -7.91
N ASP A 85 12.50 -3.01 -9.06
CA ASP A 85 13.78 -2.54 -9.58
C ASP A 85 13.95 -1.06 -9.26
N LYS A 86 14.88 -0.76 -8.35
CA LYS A 86 15.13 0.61 -7.91
C LYS A 86 15.56 1.51 -9.08
N PRO A 87 16.53 1.17 -9.95
CA PRO A 87 16.96 2.05 -11.02
C PRO A 87 15.81 2.52 -11.91
N THR A 88 14.97 1.59 -12.38
CA THR A 88 13.88 1.92 -13.30
C THR A 88 12.58 2.36 -12.61
N GLY A 89 12.42 2.06 -11.32
CA GLY A 89 11.17 2.28 -10.59
C GLY A 89 10.08 1.26 -10.94
N LYS A 90 10.40 0.23 -11.72
CA LYS A 90 9.45 -0.81 -12.12
C LYS A 90 9.11 -1.71 -10.95
N MET A 91 7.83 -2.07 -10.85
CA MET A 91 7.33 -3.00 -9.85
C MET A 91 6.41 -4.03 -10.52
N GLN A 92 6.53 -5.28 -10.08
CA GLN A 92 5.66 -6.37 -10.48
C GLN A 92 5.16 -7.09 -9.24
N ILE A 93 3.85 -7.24 -9.13
CA ILE A 93 3.18 -7.98 -8.06
C ILE A 93 2.41 -9.11 -8.72
N GLU A 94 2.66 -10.33 -8.30
CA GLU A 94 1.99 -11.54 -8.76
C GLU A 94 1.26 -12.18 -7.59
N LEU A 95 -0.03 -12.48 -7.74
CA LEU A 95 -0.83 -13.18 -6.73
C LEU A 95 -0.89 -14.66 -7.12
N THR A 96 -0.57 -15.56 -6.19
CA THR A 96 -0.40 -17.00 -6.46
C THR A 96 -1.63 -17.85 -6.20
N ASP A 97 -2.75 -17.28 -5.75
CA ASP A 97 -3.93 -18.08 -5.38
C ASP A 97 -5.07 -18.02 -6.42
N LYS A 98 -5.59 -19.21 -6.75
CA LYS A 98 -6.72 -19.47 -7.67
C LYS A 98 -8.06 -19.68 -6.94
N LEU A 99 -8.09 -19.68 -5.60
CA LEU A 99 -9.21 -20.22 -4.82
C LEU A 99 -10.46 -19.33 -4.73
N PHE A 100 -10.43 -18.06 -5.13
CA PHE A 100 -11.58 -17.15 -4.89
C PHE A 100 -11.98 -16.23 -6.06
N GLY A 101 -11.80 -16.64 -7.32
CA GLY A 101 -12.34 -15.88 -8.46
C GLY A 101 -11.83 -14.43 -8.60
N ILE A 102 -10.87 -14.02 -7.76
CA ILE A 102 -10.27 -12.69 -7.79
C ILE A 102 -9.48 -12.59 -9.07
N SER A 103 -9.90 -11.64 -9.90
CA SER A 103 -9.49 -11.62 -11.28
C SER A 103 -8.04 -11.21 -11.43
N VAL A 104 -7.38 -10.38 -10.61
CA VAL A 104 -6.00 -9.93 -10.94
C VAL A 104 -4.94 -10.95 -10.52
N SER A 105 -4.22 -11.51 -11.51
CA SER A 105 -3.11 -12.44 -11.28
C SER A 105 -1.77 -11.73 -11.25
N LYS A 106 -1.64 -10.60 -11.96
CA LYS A 106 -0.40 -9.83 -12.03
C LYS A 106 -0.67 -8.34 -12.27
N VAL A 107 0.00 -7.51 -11.47
CA VAL A 107 0.09 -6.06 -11.60
C VAL A 107 1.52 -5.72 -11.99
N PHE A 108 1.69 -4.93 -13.05
CA PHE A 108 2.96 -4.34 -13.42
C PHE A 108 2.83 -2.82 -13.43
N THR A 109 3.85 -2.10 -12.98
CA THR A 109 3.95 -0.65 -13.15
C THR A 109 5.39 -0.23 -13.44
N ASP A 110 5.55 0.86 -14.17
CA ASP A 110 6.81 1.58 -14.38
C ASP A 110 6.89 2.88 -13.55
N GLY A 111 5.95 3.08 -12.62
CA GLY A 111 5.81 4.31 -11.86
C GLY A 111 4.98 5.40 -12.53
N LYS A 112 4.51 5.20 -13.78
CA LYS A 112 3.67 6.13 -14.54
C LYS A 112 2.37 5.51 -15.01
N SER A 113 2.39 4.27 -15.50
CA SER A 113 1.21 3.49 -15.85
C SER A 113 1.15 2.19 -15.06
N ILE A 114 -0.05 1.61 -14.99
CA ILE A 114 -0.33 0.32 -14.39
C ILE A 114 -0.87 -0.57 -15.50
N ARG A 115 -0.28 -1.76 -15.64
CA ARG A 115 -0.76 -2.82 -16.52
C ARG A 115 -1.22 -3.98 -15.66
N LEU A 116 -2.45 -4.44 -15.89
CA LEU A 116 -3.13 -5.46 -15.11
C LEU A 116 -3.47 -6.64 -16.02
N LYS A 117 -3.10 -7.86 -15.62
CA LYS A 117 -3.65 -9.07 -16.22
C LYS A 117 -4.51 -9.76 -15.20
N THR A 118 -5.69 -10.15 -15.66
CA THR A 118 -6.59 -10.97 -14.88
C THR A 118 -6.46 -12.46 -15.20
N ALA A 119 -6.65 -13.34 -14.22
CA ALA A 119 -6.70 -14.79 -14.36
C ALA A 119 -7.77 -15.27 -15.36
N SER A 120 -8.87 -14.54 -15.49
CA SER A 120 -10.03 -14.90 -16.33
C SER A 120 -10.04 -14.24 -17.73
N VAL A 121 -9.13 -13.30 -18.00
CA VAL A 121 -9.10 -12.56 -19.27
C VAL A 121 -7.67 -12.45 -19.76
N ASP A 122 -7.41 -12.90 -20.98
CA ASP A 122 -6.07 -12.83 -21.60
C ASP A 122 -5.64 -11.42 -21.98
N ARG A 123 -6.57 -10.45 -21.93
CA ARG A 123 -6.30 -9.05 -22.24
C ARG A 123 -5.59 -8.36 -21.08
N ILE A 124 -4.48 -7.69 -21.40
CA ILE A 124 -3.82 -6.77 -20.49
C ILE A 124 -4.58 -5.44 -20.51
N HIS A 125 -5.08 -5.01 -19.36
CA HIS A 125 -5.63 -3.68 -19.18
C HIS A 125 -4.49 -2.71 -18.81
N GLU A 126 -4.47 -1.52 -19.41
CA GLU A 126 -3.52 -0.47 -19.08
C GLU A 126 -4.28 0.79 -18.66
N GLN A 127 -3.84 1.38 -17.56
CA GLN A 127 -4.37 2.62 -17.00
C GLN A 127 -3.21 3.51 -16.50
N PRO A 128 -3.42 4.82 -16.30
CA PRO A 128 -2.47 5.66 -15.58
C PRO A 128 -2.17 5.15 -14.16
N MET A 129 -1.12 5.67 -13.52
CA MET A 129 -0.85 5.47 -12.08
C MET A 129 -1.97 6.07 -11.23
N ASP A 130 -3.02 5.28 -11.07
CA ASP A 130 -4.28 5.60 -10.43
C ASP A 130 -4.79 4.36 -9.67
N ASP A 131 -5.92 4.50 -8.99
CA ASP A 131 -6.55 3.42 -8.24
C ASP A 131 -6.91 2.26 -9.15
N ILE A 132 -6.67 1.05 -8.65
CA ILE A 132 -7.10 -0.16 -9.34
C ILE A 132 -8.53 -0.45 -8.89
N VAL A 133 -9.46 -0.45 -9.83
CA VAL A 133 -10.86 -0.84 -9.59
C VAL A 133 -11.03 -2.28 -10.03
N LEU A 134 -11.22 -3.17 -9.06
CA LEU A 134 -11.50 -4.59 -9.29
C LEU A 134 -13.00 -4.81 -9.27
N SER A 135 -13.57 -5.34 -10.36
CA SER A 135 -14.96 -5.78 -10.37
C SER A 135 -15.03 -7.29 -10.22
N ASP A 136 -15.81 -7.76 -9.26
CA ASP A 136 -16.20 -9.17 -9.18
C ASP A 136 -17.24 -9.45 -10.28
N PRO A 137 -16.95 -10.34 -11.25
CA PRO A 137 -17.86 -10.63 -12.35
C PRO A 137 -19.14 -11.37 -11.90
N ASN A 138 -19.12 -12.05 -10.76
CA ASN A 138 -20.26 -12.82 -10.26
C ASN A 138 -21.25 -11.95 -9.48
N THR A 139 -20.75 -10.93 -8.78
CA THR A 139 -21.57 -10.08 -7.90
C THR A 139 -21.72 -8.64 -8.38
N GLY A 140 -20.91 -8.21 -9.36
CA GLY A 140 -20.81 -6.81 -9.80
C GLY A 140 -20.16 -5.88 -8.76
N LYS A 141 -19.67 -6.44 -7.63
CA LYS A 141 -19.05 -5.66 -6.56
C LYS A 141 -17.74 -5.05 -7.04
N GLN A 142 -17.58 -3.75 -6.83
CA GLN A 142 -16.32 -3.05 -7.06
C GLN A 142 -15.48 -2.96 -5.78
N THR A 143 -14.19 -3.25 -5.88
CA THR A 143 -13.19 -3.03 -4.83
C THR A 143 -12.17 -2.04 -5.35
N VAL A 144 -12.02 -0.91 -4.67
CA VAL A 144 -11.04 0.12 -5.01
C VAL A 144 -9.76 -0.13 -4.19
N VAL A 145 -8.65 -0.29 -4.89
CA VAL A 145 -7.31 -0.41 -4.30
C VAL A 145 -6.55 0.89 -4.59
N PRO A 146 -6.15 1.67 -3.57
CA PRO A 146 -5.40 2.91 -3.73
C PRO A 146 -3.93 2.61 -4.08
N PHE A 147 -3.73 2.06 -5.28
CA PHE A 147 -2.44 1.52 -5.71
C PHE A 147 -1.31 2.54 -5.68
N PRO A 148 -1.50 3.84 -6.01
CA PRO A 148 -0.43 4.82 -5.89
C PRO A 148 0.13 4.90 -4.46
N VAL A 149 -0.73 4.90 -3.44
CA VAL A 149 -0.31 4.93 -2.03
C VAL A 149 0.54 3.70 -1.69
N ILE A 150 0.08 2.51 -2.10
CA ILE A 150 0.78 1.25 -1.88
C ILE A 150 2.13 1.24 -2.61
N TYR A 151 2.15 1.61 -3.89
CA TYR A 151 3.36 1.67 -4.71
C TYR A 151 4.41 2.59 -4.10
N TYR A 152 4.04 3.81 -3.71
CA TYR A 152 4.98 4.80 -3.20
C TYR A 152 5.54 4.44 -1.83
N LEU A 153 4.81 3.67 -1.03
CA LEU A 153 5.33 3.12 0.21
C LEU A 153 6.26 1.93 -0.03
N LEU A 154 5.86 0.97 -0.88
CA LEU A 154 6.63 -0.23 -1.18
C LEU A 154 7.90 0.04 -2.00
N SER A 155 7.90 1.09 -2.82
CA SER A 155 9.06 1.54 -3.60
C SER A 155 9.91 2.58 -2.85
N ASN A 156 9.30 3.28 -1.89
CA ASN A 156 9.88 4.45 -1.22
C ASN A 156 10.50 5.44 -2.22
N ARG A 157 9.79 5.71 -3.33
CA ARG A 157 10.17 6.67 -4.39
C ARG A 157 9.29 7.91 -4.33
N ASN A 158 9.26 8.56 -3.18
CA ASN A 158 8.35 9.66 -2.89
C ASN A 158 8.95 11.02 -3.28
N ALA A 159 10.28 11.17 -3.28
CA ALA A 159 10.96 12.44 -3.55
C ALA A 159 10.58 13.05 -4.90
N GLN A 160 10.34 12.21 -5.92
CA GLN A 160 9.90 12.67 -7.25
C GLN A 160 8.49 13.30 -7.26
N LEU A 161 7.68 13.04 -6.23
CA LEU A 161 6.35 13.64 -6.06
C LEU A 161 6.41 15.02 -5.39
N PHE A 162 7.51 15.33 -4.72
CA PHE A 162 7.69 16.54 -3.91
C PHE A 162 8.06 17.75 -4.78
N ARG A 163 7.15 18.11 -5.68
CA ARG A 163 7.36 19.27 -6.57
C ARG A 163 7.26 20.59 -5.81
N PRO A 164 8.21 21.53 -5.97
CA PRO A 164 8.26 22.75 -5.16
C PRO A 164 7.02 23.64 -5.21
N GLU A 165 6.27 23.59 -6.31
CA GLU A 165 5.02 24.34 -6.52
C GLU A 165 3.84 23.86 -5.67
N TRP A 166 3.87 22.60 -5.23
CA TRP A 166 2.76 21.96 -4.50
C TRP A 166 3.16 21.46 -3.13
N THR A 167 4.45 21.55 -2.79
CA THR A 167 5.01 20.92 -1.60
C THR A 167 5.28 21.92 -0.51
N PHE A 168 4.84 21.55 0.68
CA PHE A 168 5.08 22.22 1.94
C PHE A 168 5.68 21.20 2.91
N VAL A 169 6.52 21.63 3.82
CA VAL A 169 7.18 20.75 4.77
C VAL A 169 7.11 21.31 6.17
N GLN A 170 7.16 20.42 7.14
CA GLN A 170 7.37 20.75 8.54
C GLN A 170 8.44 19.80 9.09
N PRO A 171 9.73 20.18 9.00
CA PRO A 171 10.84 19.29 9.32
C PRO A 171 10.83 18.80 10.77
N ASN A 172 10.43 19.67 11.72
CA ASN A 172 10.43 19.35 13.15
C ASN A 172 9.42 18.24 13.52
N ASP A 173 8.30 18.20 12.80
CA ASP A 173 7.25 17.19 13.01
C ASP A 173 7.38 16.02 12.02
N GLY A 174 8.39 16.06 11.14
CA GLY A 174 8.62 15.00 10.17
C GLY A 174 7.58 14.94 9.05
N ILE A 175 7.03 16.08 8.60
CA ILE A 175 5.87 16.09 7.67
C ILE A 175 6.26 16.67 6.31
N VAL A 176 5.83 15.99 5.24
CA VAL A 176 5.75 16.55 3.88
C VAL A 176 4.29 16.58 3.46
N PHE A 177 3.81 17.74 3.05
CA PHE A 177 2.44 17.96 2.58
C PHE A 177 2.47 18.38 1.12
N VAL A 178 1.81 17.61 0.25
CA VAL A 178 1.74 17.89 -1.18
C VAL A 178 0.29 18.16 -1.56
N ARG A 179 0.01 19.39 -2.01
CA ARG A 179 -1.32 19.84 -2.43
C ARG A 179 -1.36 20.03 -3.94
N LYS A 180 -1.88 19.03 -4.64
CA LYS A 180 -2.17 19.09 -6.08
C LYS A 180 -3.63 19.50 -6.27
N PRO A 181 -4.02 20.00 -7.47
CA PRO A 181 -5.43 20.23 -7.77
C PRO A 181 -6.24 18.94 -7.55
N GLY A 182 -7.24 19.01 -6.64
CA GLY A 182 -8.14 17.90 -6.33
C GLY A 182 -7.59 16.79 -5.43
N GLU A 183 -6.30 16.82 -5.08
CA GLU A 183 -5.64 15.77 -4.30
C GLU A 183 -4.67 16.34 -3.26
N GLU A 184 -4.79 15.88 -2.02
CA GLU A 184 -3.87 16.20 -0.93
C GLU A 184 -3.17 14.93 -0.44
N TRP A 185 -1.85 15.01 -0.31
CA TRP A 185 -1.00 13.93 0.18
C TRP A 185 -0.24 14.40 1.40
N THR A 186 -0.17 13.57 2.44
CA THR A 186 0.68 13.85 3.60
C THR A 186 1.57 12.66 3.90
N TYR A 187 2.87 12.91 3.96
CA TYR A 187 3.88 11.93 4.27
C TYR A 187 4.44 12.23 5.64
N TYR A 188 4.50 11.20 6.48
CA TYR A 188 5.12 11.26 7.79
C TYR A 188 6.43 10.48 7.76
N THR A 189 7.48 11.13 8.26
CA THR A 189 8.84 10.65 8.15
C THR A 189 9.49 10.53 9.52
N LYS A 190 10.44 9.59 9.63
CA LYS A 190 11.41 9.45 10.72
C LYS A 190 12.80 9.38 10.10
N GLU A 191 13.83 9.21 10.93
CA GLU A 191 15.23 9.14 10.50
C GLU A 191 15.49 8.12 9.37
N LYS A 192 14.76 6.99 9.36
CA LYS A 192 14.91 5.93 8.35
C LYS A 192 13.99 6.08 7.12
N GLY A 193 13.24 7.18 7.00
CA GLY A 193 12.39 7.47 5.83
C GLY A 193 10.91 7.66 6.16
N ILE A 194 10.03 7.41 5.18
CA ILE A 194 8.58 7.59 5.30
C ILE A 194 7.96 6.36 5.97
N TYR A 195 7.23 6.56 7.06
CA TYR A 195 6.54 5.48 7.77
C TYR A 195 5.02 5.51 7.58
N SER A 196 4.47 6.63 7.12
CA SER A 196 3.03 6.75 6.86
C SER A 196 2.75 7.70 5.70
N VAL A 197 1.74 7.35 4.90
CA VAL A 197 1.23 8.18 3.81
C VAL A 197 -0.27 8.28 3.92
N GLU A 198 -0.77 9.50 4.00
CA GLU A 198 -2.18 9.82 3.88
C GLU A 198 -2.48 10.42 2.51
N TRP A 199 -3.63 10.08 1.99
CA TRP A 199 -4.14 10.59 0.74
C TRP A 199 -5.62 10.95 0.88
N ASP A 200 -5.96 12.15 0.45
CA ASP A 200 -7.32 12.67 0.39
C ASP A 200 -7.58 13.18 -1.04
N SER A 201 -8.38 12.42 -1.80
CA SER A 201 -8.72 12.76 -3.19
C SER A 201 -10.19 13.13 -3.30
N SER A 202 -10.43 14.41 -3.57
CA SER A 202 -11.78 14.91 -3.84
C SER A 202 -12.34 14.43 -5.18
N GLY A 203 -11.49 14.34 -6.21
CA GLY A 203 -11.90 13.86 -7.53
C GLY A 203 -12.32 12.39 -7.53
N LYS A 204 -11.68 11.55 -6.70
CA LYS A 204 -11.94 10.11 -6.62
C LYS A 204 -12.87 9.71 -5.50
N ASN A 205 -13.28 10.68 -4.67
CA ASN A 205 -14.08 10.45 -3.48
C ASN A 205 -13.47 9.44 -2.47
N VAL A 206 -12.13 9.38 -2.40
CA VAL A 206 -11.38 8.40 -1.59
C VAL A 206 -10.51 9.13 -0.57
N LYS A 207 -10.50 8.61 0.67
CA LYS A 207 -9.50 8.96 1.67
C LYS A 207 -8.83 7.70 2.18
N ALA A 208 -7.50 7.66 2.15
CA ALA A 208 -6.72 6.50 2.53
C ALA A 208 -5.53 6.87 3.40
N VAL A 209 -5.12 5.96 4.26
CA VAL A 209 -3.87 6.03 5.01
C VAL A 209 -3.18 4.68 4.93
N THR A 210 -1.87 4.68 4.70
CA THR A 210 -1.04 3.49 4.82
C THR A 210 0.08 3.73 5.82
N ASN A 211 0.27 2.81 6.77
CA ASN A 211 1.33 2.83 7.76
C ASN A 211 2.26 1.61 7.61
N VAL A 212 3.55 1.83 7.86
CA VAL A 212 4.51 0.77 8.16
C VAL A 212 4.35 0.37 9.63
N GLN A 213 4.21 -0.93 9.88
CA GLN A 213 4.17 -1.48 11.23
C GLN A 213 5.55 -2.02 11.65
N GLY A 214 5.92 -1.78 12.90
CA GLY A 214 7.21 -2.21 13.46
C GLY A 214 8.39 -1.31 13.06
N GLU A 215 9.56 -1.93 12.86
CA GLU A 215 10.77 -1.19 12.49
C GLU A 215 10.67 -0.63 11.07
N LEU A 216 11.07 0.64 10.92
CA LEU A 216 11.17 1.28 9.62
C LEU A 216 12.39 0.74 8.88
N GLU A 217 12.15 -0.14 7.92
CA GLU A 217 13.15 -0.72 7.03
C GLU A 217 12.64 -0.77 5.59
N PHE A 218 13.54 -1.04 4.64
CA PHE A 218 13.20 -1.11 3.22
C PHE A 218 13.51 -2.48 2.62
N PRO A 219 12.58 -3.13 1.90
CA PRO A 219 11.15 -2.81 1.88
C PRO A 219 10.52 -3.02 3.27
N PRO A 220 9.37 -2.38 3.56
CA PRO A 220 8.65 -2.59 4.82
C PRO A 220 8.27 -4.05 5.02
N LYS A 221 8.44 -4.59 6.24
CA LYS A 221 7.99 -5.95 6.58
C LYS A 221 6.48 -6.09 6.62
N VAL A 222 5.79 -5.09 7.17
CA VAL A 222 4.33 -5.07 7.30
C VAL A 222 3.84 -3.68 6.96
N THR A 223 2.87 -3.59 6.07
CA THR A 223 2.11 -2.37 5.81
C THR A 223 0.63 -2.62 6.02
N VAL A 224 -0.04 -1.65 6.61
CA VAL A 224 -1.50 -1.66 6.77
C VAL A 224 -2.04 -0.43 6.07
N THR A 225 -3.04 -0.60 5.22
CA THR A 225 -3.77 0.46 4.54
C THR A 225 -5.21 0.46 5.03
N ARG A 226 -5.74 1.63 5.34
CA ARG A 226 -7.15 1.85 5.62
C ARG A 226 -7.72 2.82 4.58
N ILE A 227 -8.85 2.46 3.99
CA ILE A 227 -9.58 3.28 3.03
C ILE A 227 -10.96 3.58 3.62
N VAL A 228 -11.33 4.86 3.61
CA VAL A 228 -12.63 5.33 4.10
C VAL A 228 -13.35 6.16 3.04
N SER A 229 -14.67 6.17 3.13
CA SER A 229 -15.54 7.06 2.37
C SER A 229 -15.32 8.50 2.82
N ARG A 230 -15.23 9.45 1.87
CA ARG A 230 -15.15 10.88 2.19
C ARG A 230 -16.49 11.48 2.62
N VAL A 231 -17.59 10.81 2.31
CA VAL A 231 -18.95 11.32 2.58
C VAL A 231 -19.28 11.21 4.07
N ASP A 232 -18.97 10.08 4.67
CA ASP A 232 -19.39 9.72 6.03
C ASP A 232 -18.25 9.17 6.90
N GLY A 233 -17.05 9.00 6.35
CA GLY A 233 -15.90 8.44 7.07
C GLY A 233 -16.00 6.92 7.31
N SER A 234 -16.98 6.24 6.71
CA SER A 234 -17.17 4.80 6.88
C SER A 234 -16.00 4.01 6.27
N ASP A 235 -15.56 2.97 6.96
CA ASP A 235 -14.54 2.07 6.43
C ASP A 235 -15.04 1.39 5.16
N GLN A 236 -14.25 1.48 4.10
CA GLN A 236 -14.49 0.78 2.84
C GLN A 236 -13.70 -0.52 2.83
N ASN A 237 -12.37 -0.41 2.95
CA ASN A 237 -11.44 -1.53 2.89
C ASN A 237 -10.27 -1.33 3.86
N ARG A 238 -9.72 -2.42 4.38
CA ARG A 238 -8.40 -2.48 5.00
C ARG A 238 -7.54 -3.50 4.27
N ILE A 239 -6.27 -3.19 4.06
CA ILE A 239 -5.32 -4.03 3.33
C ILE A 239 -4.07 -4.17 4.17
N GLU A 240 -3.70 -5.40 4.51
CA GLU A 240 -2.42 -5.72 5.15
C GLU A 240 -1.52 -6.43 4.15
N ILE A 241 -0.29 -5.98 3.97
CA ILE A 241 0.75 -6.67 3.21
C ILE A 241 1.87 -7.04 4.17
N LYS A 242 2.17 -8.33 4.28
CA LYS A 242 3.21 -8.87 5.15
C LYS A 242 4.25 -9.64 4.34
N MET A 243 5.47 -9.13 4.32
CA MET A 243 6.61 -9.79 3.67
C MET A 243 7.04 -11.03 4.47
N LYS A 244 7.13 -12.17 3.81
CA LYS A 244 7.66 -13.44 4.35
C LYS A 244 9.15 -13.57 4.15
N LYS A 245 9.60 -13.24 2.93
CA LYS A 245 10.99 -13.35 2.49
C LYS A 245 11.34 -12.14 1.66
N ILE A 246 12.52 -11.60 1.90
CA ILE A 246 13.05 -10.42 1.19
C ILE A 246 14.47 -10.76 0.75
N ASN A 247 14.76 -10.58 -0.53
CA ASN A 247 16.12 -10.57 -1.06
C ASN A 247 16.40 -9.18 -1.64
N ARG A 248 17.43 -8.50 -1.12
CA ARG A 248 17.85 -7.17 -1.55
C ARG A 248 18.98 -7.30 -2.57
N THR A 249 18.94 -6.51 -3.64
CA THR A 249 19.97 -6.48 -4.69
C THR A 249 20.16 -5.05 -5.18
N ASP A 250 21.32 -4.70 -5.72
CA ASP A 250 21.54 -3.34 -6.26
C ASP A 250 20.69 -3.09 -7.52
N SER A 251 20.57 -4.10 -8.39
CA SER A 251 19.67 -4.08 -9.55
C SER A 251 19.14 -5.46 -9.89
N LEU A 252 18.06 -5.51 -10.66
CA LEU A 252 17.46 -6.74 -11.18
C LEU A 252 17.83 -6.91 -12.67
N ASN A 253 19.13 -6.95 -12.99
CA ASN A 253 19.67 -6.96 -14.37
C ASN A 253 19.23 -8.15 -15.25
N GLN A 254 18.50 -9.14 -14.70
CA GLN A 254 18.04 -10.34 -15.42
C GLN A 254 16.53 -10.59 -15.28
N VAL A 255 15.77 -9.67 -14.68
CA VAL A 255 14.32 -9.84 -14.51
C VAL A 255 13.58 -9.24 -15.71
N VAL A 256 12.85 -10.07 -16.43
CA VAL A 256 11.88 -9.62 -17.44
C VAL A 256 10.64 -9.13 -16.69
N PHE A 257 10.49 -7.82 -16.59
CA PHE A 257 9.28 -7.19 -16.09
C PHE A 257 8.20 -7.15 -17.19
N GLY A 258 6.97 -7.54 -16.84
CA GLY A 258 5.82 -7.50 -17.73
C GLY A 258 5.01 -8.79 -17.78
N PHE A 259 4.26 -8.94 -18.87
CA PHE A 259 3.39 -10.07 -19.17
C PHE A 259 3.95 -10.91 -20.30
#